data_AF-A0A7L3WVE5-F1
#
_entry.id   AF-A0A7L3WVE5-F1
#
_cell.length_a   1.000
_cell.length_b   1.000
_cell.length_c   1.000
_cell.angle_alpha   90.00
_cell.angle_beta   90.00
_cell.angle_gamma   90.00
#
_symmetry.space_group_name_H-M   'P 1'
#
loop_
_entity.id
_entity.type
_entity.pdbx_description
1 polymer ?
#
loop_
_entity_poly.entity_id
_entity_poly.type
_entity_poly.pdbx_seq_one_letter_code
_entity_poly.pdbx_strand_id
1 'polypeptide(L)'
;RNKSGIWGWRSEKMEVVSGYEAKVYSASNVELVTKTRTEHLSDQDKSRSKGSKTPFHSFLGIAQQHGTHNGAPVLQAASPTNPTAITPEEYFDPHFDLETRNIGRPIEMSSKVQRFKATLWLCEQHPLSLAEQVTPIIDLMAISNAHFAKLRDFITLKLPPGFPVKIEIPLFHVLNARITFSNLCGCDQPLGSVRVAVAGWPFPCEVEAGVFEVPAGYTVLGAGRSEPLRDEDDDLLQFAIQQSLLDAGTETDQV
;
A
#
# COMPACT_ATOMS: atom_id res chain seq x y z
N ARG A 1 -14.15 8.60 15.67
CA ARG A 1 -13.97 10.07 15.60
C ARG A 1 -13.17 10.52 16.80
N ASN A 2 -12.08 11.27 16.60
CA ASN A 2 -11.27 11.75 17.73
C ASN A 2 -11.98 12.92 18.40
N LYS A 3 -11.86 13.03 19.73
CA LYS A 3 -12.46 14.10 20.52
C LYS A 3 -11.36 14.93 21.19
N SER A 4 -11.57 16.23 21.31
CA SER A 4 -10.72 17.18 22.04
C SER A 4 -11.52 17.84 23.17
N GLY A 5 -10.86 18.15 24.30
CA GLY A 5 -11.49 18.83 25.45
C GLY A 5 -11.28 18.11 26.79
N ILE A 6 -11.33 18.88 27.88
CA ILE A 6 -11.23 18.38 29.25
C ILE A 6 -12.64 17.99 29.74
N TRP A 7 -12.69 16.96 30.58
CA TRP A 7 -13.86 16.33 31.22
C TRP A 7 -15.20 17.10 31.09
N GLY A 8 -16.18 16.50 30.38
CA GLY A 8 -17.54 17.05 30.18
C GLY A 8 -17.75 17.87 28.90
N TRP A 9 -16.70 18.49 28.34
CA TRP A 9 -16.79 19.39 27.19
C TRP A 9 -16.02 18.86 25.97
N ARG A 10 -16.25 17.59 25.62
CA ARG A 10 -15.55 16.95 24.50
C ARG A 10 -16.20 17.34 23.17
N SER A 11 -15.57 18.23 22.42
CA SER A 11 -15.92 18.52 21.03
C SER A 11 -15.21 17.56 20.07
N GLU A 12 -15.68 17.53 18.84
CA GLU A 12 -15.09 16.73 17.78
C GLU A 12 -13.78 17.39 17.35
N LYS A 13 -12.70 16.59 17.28
CA LYS A 13 -11.38 17.13 16.95
C LYS A 13 -11.40 17.62 15.49
N MET A 14 -11.15 18.90 15.32
CA MET A 14 -11.01 19.59 14.04
C MET A 14 -9.58 20.10 13.92
N GLU A 15 -8.99 19.98 12.75
CA GLU A 15 -7.69 20.57 12.43
C GLU A 15 -7.73 21.19 11.03
N VAL A 16 -7.02 22.30 10.85
CA VAL A 16 -6.84 22.92 9.54
C VAL A 16 -5.63 22.27 8.87
N VAL A 17 -5.83 21.72 7.67
CA VAL A 17 -4.77 21.13 6.85
C VAL A 17 -4.80 21.79 5.49
N SER A 18 -3.72 22.50 5.13
CA SER A 18 -3.58 23.16 3.83
C SER A 18 -4.77 24.08 3.49
N GLY A 19 -5.27 24.82 4.49
CA GLY A 19 -6.42 25.71 4.33
C GLY A 19 -7.80 25.06 4.47
N TYR A 20 -7.88 23.72 4.53
CA TYR A 20 -9.14 23.00 4.68
C TYR A 20 -9.42 22.63 6.14
N GLU A 21 -10.59 22.99 6.63
CA GLU A 21 -11.08 22.49 7.93
C GLU A 21 -11.45 21.00 7.80
N ALA A 22 -10.76 20.16 8.57
CA ALA A 22 -10.91 18.72 8.48
C ALA A 22 -11.24 18.09 9.83
N LYS A 23 -12.19 17.16 9.78
CA LYS A 23 -12.59 16.32 10.91
C LYS A 23 -11.56 15.22 11.10
N VAL A 24 -11.03 15.06 12.32
CA VAL A 24 -9.98 14.08 12.61
C VAL A 24 -10.59 12.75 13.06
N TYR A 25 -10.26 11.68 12.33
CA TYR A 25 -10.68 10.31 12.61
C TYR A 25 -9.48 9.42 12.87
N SER A 26 -9.58 8.53 13.85
CA SER A 26 -8.69 7.38 13.95
C SER A 26 -9.33 6.20 13.24
N ALA A 27 -8.63 5.63 12.27
CA ALA A 27 -8.95 4.36 11.64
C ALA A 27 -8.22 3.26 12.39
N SER A 28 -8.97 2.47 13.16
CA SER A 28 -8.49 1.29 13.89
C SER A 28 -8.88 -0.01 13.18
N ASN A 29 -8.22 -1.11 13.53
CA ASN A 29 -8.48 -2.44 12.96
C ASN A 29 -8.14 -2.55 11.46
N VAL A 30 -7.14 -1.79 11.01
CA VAL A 30 -6.56 -2.00 9.68
C VAL A 30 -5.51 -3.10 9.79
N GLU A 31 -5.65 -4.13 8.97
CA GLU A 31 -4.75 -5.29 8.97
C GLU A 31 -4.06 -5.41 7.61
N LEU A 32 -2.73 -5.35 7.60
CA LEU A 32 -1.92 -5.76 6.45
C LEU A 32 -1.63 -7.25 6.58
N VAL A 33 -2.21 -8.03 5.67
CA VAL A 33 -1.98 -9.47 5.58
C VAL A 33 -1.03 -9.75 4.41
N THR A 34 0.22 -10.03 4.72
CA THR A 34 1.22 -10.48 3.74
C THR A 34 1.23 -12.00 3.71
N LYS A 35 0.88 -12.58 2.56
CA LYS A 35 0.96 -14.02 2.31
C LYS A 35 2.11 -14.29 1.35
N THR A 36 3.04 -15.16 1.74
CA THR A 36 4.21 -15.53 0.93
C THR A 36 4.19 -17.02 0.67
N ARG A 37 4.17 -17.42 -0.61
CA ARG A 37 4.25 -18.82 -1.06
C ARG A 37 5.69 -19.18 -1.41
N THR A 38 6.16 -20.36 -1.01
CA THR A 38 7.56 -20.79 -1.17
C THR A 38 7.70 -22.19 -1.77
N GLU A 39 6.63 -22.92 -2.03
CA GLU A 39 6.66 -24.31 -2.52
C GLU A 39 7.34 -24.48 -3.90
N HIS A 40 7.39 -23.40 -4.68
CA HIS A 40 8.04 -23.36 -5.99
C HIS A 40 9.56 -23.17 -5.89
N LEU A 41 10.07 -22.76 -4.74
CA LEU A 41 11.49 -22.50 -4.52
C LEU A 41 12.24 -23.79 -4.15
N SER A 42 13.53 -23.83 -4.51
CA SER A 42 14.44 -24.87 -4.02
C SER A 42 14.76 -24.68 -2.54
N ASP A 43 15.23 -25.72 -1.85
CA ASP A 43 15.62 -25.59 -0.43
C ASP A 43 16.76 -24.58 -0.23
N GLN A 44 17.64 -24.44 -1.23
CA GLN A 44 18.69 -23.41 -1.24
C GLN A 44 18.08 -22.01 -1.32
N ASP A 45 17.10 -21.78 -2.19
CA ASP A 45 16.44 -20.47 -2.33
C ASP A 45 15.56 -20.13 -1.13
N LYS A 46 14.91 -21.13 -0.52
CA LYS A 46 14.20 -20.99 0.76
C LYS A 46 15.15 -20.55 1.87
N SER A 47 16.37 -21.08 1.90
CA SER A 47 17.38 -20.68 2.89
C SER A 47 17.89 -19.25 2.66
N ARG A 48 18.08 -18.86 1.39
CA ARG A 48 18.49 -17.50 0.99
C ARG A 48 17.41 -16.45 1.30
N SER A 49 16.15 -16.73 0.99
CA SER A 49 15.00 -15.84 1.30
C SER A 49 14.71 -15.71 2.80
N LYS A 50 15.01 -16.74 3.60
CA LYS A 50 14.95 -16.63 5.08
C LYS A 50 16.08 -15.76 5.66
N GLY A 51 17.24 -15.71 4.98
CA GLY A 51 18.42 -14.93 5.37
C GLY A 51 18.44 -13.49 4.83
N SER A 52 17.86 -13.26 3.65
CA SER A 52 17.66 -11.93 3.05
C SER A 52 16.44 -11.26 3.68
N LYS A 53 16.58 -10.86 4.94
CA LYS A 53 15.66 -9.92 5.56
C LYS A 53 16.25 -8.54 5.34
N THR A 54 15.65 -7.74 4.46
CA THR A 54 15.94 -6.31 4.44
C THR A 54 15.76 -5.77 5.86
N PRO A 55 16.56 -4.79 6.31
CA PRO A 55 16.43 -4.21 7.64
C PRO A 55 14.97 -3.82 7.94
N PHE A 56 14.25 -3.28 6.96
CA PHE A 56 12.82 -3.02 7.02
C PHE A 56 11.98 -4.19 7.55
N HIS A 57 12.29 -5.42 7.17
CA HIS A 57 11.57 -6.61 7.62
C HIS A 57 11.81 -6.89 9.12
N SER A 58 13.00 -6.64 9.65
CA SER A 58 13.27 -6.75 11.10
C SER A 58 12.78 -5.54 11.90
N PHE A 59 12.79 -4.35 11.29
CA PHE A 59 12.29 -3.12 11.88
C PHE A 59 10.76 -3.10 11.97
N LEU A 60 9.98 -3.76 11.11
CA LEU A 60 8.50 -3.75 11.17
C LEU A 60 7.85 -4.52 12.35
N GLY A 61 8.57 -4.83 13.44
CA GLY A 61 7.99 -5.39 14.67
C GLY A 61 7.18 -6.67 14.45
N ILE A 62 7.67 -7.55 13.57
CA ILE A 62 6.95 -8.73 13.11
C ILE A 62 6.85 -9.74 14.25
N ALA A 63 5.72 -9.80 14.94
CA ALA A 63 5.35 -11.01 15.66
C ALA A 63 5.08 -12.11 14.61
N GLN A 64 6.04 -13.01 14.41
CA GLN A 64 5.87 -14.20 13.56
C GLN A 64 4.90 -15.16 14.24
N GLN A 65 3.64 -15.16 13.82
CA GLN A 65 2.79 -16.34 13.99
C GLN A 65 2.99 -17.25 12.78
N HIS A 66 3.79 -18.29 12.96
CA HIS A 66 3.95 -19.36 11.97
C HIS A 66 2.67 -20.19 11.94
N GLY A 67 1.76 -19.85 11.04
CA GLY A 67 0.72 -20.78 10.59
C GLY A 67 1.29 -21.65 9.48
N THR A 68 1.95 -22.75 9.82
CA THR A 68 2.27 -23.80 8.84
C THR A 68 0.98 -24.57 8.57
N HIS A 69 0.37 -24.39 7.39
CA HIS A 69 -0.62 -25.35 6.93
C HIS A 69 0.13 -26.63 6.54
N ASN A 70 0.15 -27.61 7.44
CA ASN A 70 0.65 -28.94 7.13
C ASN A 70 -0.26 -29.53 6.06
N GLY A 71 0.31 -29.81 4.87
CA GLY A 71 -0.41 -30.42 3.76
C GLY A 71 -0.99 -31.79 4.14
N ALA A 72 -2.10 -32.14 3.49
CA ALA A 72 -2.76 -33.43 3.64
C ALA A 72 -1.79 -34.61 3.37
N PRO A 73 -1.98 -35.77 4.02
CA PRO A 73 -1.12 -36.93 3.85
C PRO A 73 -1.11 -37.41 2.39
N VAL A 74 0.09 -37.69 1.87
CA VAL A 74 0.32 -38.15 0.49
C VAL A 74 -0.23 -39.57 0.33
N LEU A 75 -1.15 -39.77 -0.61
CA LEU A 75 -1.74 -41.08 -0.93
C LEU A 75 -0.87 -41.87 -1.93
N GLN A 76 -0.99 -43.20 -1.89
CA GLN A 76 -0.14 -44.17 -2.57
C GLN A 76 -0.16 -44.12 -4.12
N ALA A 77 -1.03 -43.30 -4.72
CA ALA A 77 -1.15 -43.05 -6.17
C ALA A 77 -0.55 -41.69 -6.62
N ALA A 78 0.19 -41.01 -5.75
CA ALA A 78 0.81 -39.71 -5.97
C ALA A 78 1.94 -39.75 -7.02
N SER A 79 1.86 -38.88 -8.04
CA SER A 79 2.98 -38.61 -8.95
C SER A 79 3.74 -37.35 -8.49
N PRO A 80 5.00 -37.13 -8.94
CA PRO A 80 5.78 -35.94 -8.54
C PRO A 80 5.09 -34.60 -8.88
N THR A 81 4.21 -34.63 -9.89
CA THR A 81 3.44 -33.47 -10.37
C THR A 81 1.98 -33.47 -9.87
N ASN A 82 1.51 -34.57 -9.26
CA ASN A 82 0.18 -34.69 -8.66
C ASN A 82 0.26 -35.49 -7.34
N PRO A 83 0.84 -34.91 -6.29
CA PRO A 83 1.05 -35.60 -5.01
C PRO A 83 -0.24 -35.84 -4.23
N THR A 84 -1.34 -35.21 -4.62
CA THR A 84 -2.67 -35.37 -3.99
C THR A 84 -3.60 -36.29 -4.80
N ALA A 85 -3.09 -36.88 -5.88
CA ALA A 85 -3.78 -37.83 -6.76
C ALA A 85 -5.16 -37.32 -7.24
N ILE A 86 -5.29 -36.01 -7.48
CA ILE A 86 -6.53 -35.41 -8.02
C ILE A 86 -6.75 -35.95 -9.44
N THR A 87 -7.93 -36.49 -9.72
CA THR A 87 -8.26 -36.96 -11.08
C THR A 87 -8.70 -35.79 -11.97
N PRO A 88 -8.61 -35.91 -13.31
CA PRO A 88 -9.13 -34.88 -14.21
C PRO A 88 -10.62 -34.59 -13.97
N GLU A 89 -11.41 -35.61 -13.69
CA GLU A 89 -12.85 -35.49 -13.42
C GLU A 89 -13.11 -34.68 -12.15
N GLU A 90 -12.33 -34.93 -11.09
CA GLU A 90 -12.36 -34.15 -9.85
C GLU A 90 -11.91 -32.69 -10.06
N TYR A 91 -10.90 -32.46 -10.92
CA TYR A 91 -10.35 -31.11 -11.14
C TYR A 91 -11.25 -30.21 -12.00
N PHE A 92 -11.91 -30.77 -13.00
CA PHE A 92 -12.74 -30.01 -13.94
C PHE A 92 -14.20 -29.86 -13.50
N ASP A 93 -14.61 -30.47 -12.38
CA ASP A 93 -15.95 -30.32 -11.81
C ASP A 93 -16.04 -29.05 -10.94
N PRO A 94 -16.81 -28.01 -11.35
CA PRO A 94 -16.99 -26.79 -10.57
C PRO A 94 -17.70 -27.00 -9.22
N HIS A 95 -18.36 -28.14 -9.04
CA HIS A 95 -19.10 -28.50 -7.83
C HIS A 95 -18.30 -29.39 -6.88
N PHE A 96 -17.09 -29.78 -7.26
CA PHE A 96 -16.23 -30.64 -6.47
C PHE A 96 -15.24 -29.81 -5.64
N ASP A 97 -15.32 -29.90 -4.32
CA ASP A 97 -14.41 -29.18 -3.41
C ASP A 97 -13.10 -29.96 -3.23
N LEU A 98 -12.00 -29.38 -3.72
CA LEU A 98 -10.66 -29.93 -3.55
C LEU A 98 -10.08 -29.63 -2.16
N GLU A 99 -10.73 -28.79 -1.35
CA GLU A 99 -10.29 -28.33 -0.04
C GLU A 99 -8.83 -27.82 -0.06
N THR A 100 -7.89 -28.59 0.50
CA THR A 100 -6.46 -28.27 0.56
C THR A 100 -5.65 -28.99 -0.53
N ARG A 101 -6.28 -29.88 -1.30
CA ARG A 101 -5.62 -30.63 -2.38
C ARG A 101 -5.32 -29.68 -3.53
N ASN A 102 -4.10 -29.79 -4.07
CA ASN A 102 -3.65 -29.01 -5.21
C ASN A 102 -2.96 -29.92 -6.23
N ILE A 103 -3.13 -29.58 -7.51
CA ILE A 103 -2.29 -30.12 -8.57
C ILE A 103 -0.91 -29.48 -8.43
N GLY A 104 0.15 -30.29 -8.40
CA GLY A 104 1.51 -29.83 -8.12
C GLY A 104 1.91 -29.94 -6.65
N ARG A 105 3.06 -29.35 -6.31
CA ARG A 105 3.63 -29.42 -4.96
C ARG A 105 2.64 -28.84 -3.92
N PRO A 106 2.50 -29.45 -2.73
CA PRO A 106 1.65 -28.90 -1.67
C PRO A 106 2.01 -27.43 -1.39
N ILE A 107 1.00 -26.57 -1.26
CA ILE A 107 1.18 -25.14 -1.04
C ILE A 107 1.91 -24.93 0.29
N GLU A 108 3.07 -24.27 0.24
CA GLU A 108 3.83 -23.86 1.41
C GLU A 108 3.69 -22.35 1.54
N MET A 109 2.75 -21.90 2.36
CA MET A 109 2.42 -20.48 2.51
C MET A 109 2.63 -20.03 3.95
N SER A 110 3.37 -18.94 4.12
CA SER A 110 3.43 -18.20 5.37
C SER A 110 2.51 -16.98 5.31
N SER A 111 1.84 -16.66 6.42
CA SER A 111 0.96 -15.49 6.54
C SER A 111 1.43 -14.63 7.70
N LYS A 112 1.63 -13.34 7.42
CA LYS A 112 2.00 -12.33 8.41
C LYS A 112 0.89 -11.29 8.48
N VAL A 113 0.33 -11.09 9.67
CA VAL A 113 -0.71 -10.07 9.91
C VAL A 113 -0.10 -8.94 10.73
N GLN A 114 -0.13 -7.73 10.20
CA GLN A 114 0.29 -6.52 10.91
C GLN A 114 -0.90 -5.59 11.08
N ARG A 115 -1.21 -5.26 12.34
CA ARG A 115 -2.29 -4.33 12.66
C ARG A 115 -1.74 -2.94 12.80
N PHE A 116 -2.32 -1.97 12.12
CA PHE A 116 -1.97 -0.57 12.27
C PHE A 116 -3.19 0.30 12.52
N LYS A 117 -2.95 1.44 13.15
CA LYS A 117 -3.93 2.50 13.36
C LYS A 117 -3.51 3.67 12.47
N ALA A 118 -4.40 4.16 11.63
CA ALA A 118 -4.14 5.37 10.85
C ALA A 118 -4.93 6.54 11.43
N THR A 119 -4.46 7.76 11.15
CA THR A 119 -5.23 8.99 11.41
C THR A 119 -5.60 9.61 10.07
N LEU A 120 -6.87 9.99 9.93
CA LEU A 120 -7.45 10.56 8.73
C LEU A 120 -8.02 11.94 9.04
N TRP A 121 -7.76 12.90 8.16
CA TRP A 121 -8.35 14.22 8.19
C TRP A 121 -9.29 14.33 7.00
N LEU A 122 -10.59 14.33 7.27
CA LEU A 122 -11.62 14.33 6.23
C LEU A 122 -12.29 15.71 6.16
N CYS A 123 -12.28 16.32 4.98
CA CYS A 123 -12.94 17.59 4.70
C CYS A 123 -14.19 17.34 3.85
N GLU A 124 -15.36 17.75 4.33
CA GLU A 124 -16.63 17.57 3.60
C GLU A 124 -16.77 18.59 2.46
N GLN A 125 -16.31 19.82 2.68
CA GLN A 125 -16.35 20.91 1.71
C GLN A 125 -15.04 21.00 0.92
N HIS A 126 -14.54 19.85 0.47
CA HIS A 126 -13.35 19.82 -0.36
C HIS A 126 -13.74 19.92 -1.84
N PRO A 127 -12.97 20.66 -2.66
CA PRO A 127 -13.17 20.74 -4.09
C PRO A 127 -13.34 19.36 -4.76
N LEU A 128 -12.39 18.45 -4.55
CA LEU A 128 -12.47 17.09 -5.08
C LEU A 128 -13.44 16.23 -4.27
N SER A 129 -14.33 15.52 -4.96
CA SER A 129 -15.17 14.48 -4.38
C SER A 129 -14.50 13.11 -4.53
N LEU A 130 -14.26 12.43 -3.41
CA LEU A 130 -13.71 11.08 -3.41
C LEU A 130 -14.63 10.13 -4.17
N ALA A 131 -15.94 10.22 -3.95
CA ALA A 131 -16.93 9.33 -4.55
C ALA A 131 -17.12 9.57 -6.05
N GLU A 132 -17.18 10.82 -6.48
CA GLU A 132 -17.54 11.15 -7.87
C GLU A 132 -16.34 11.21 -8.81
N GLN A 133 -15.16 11.62 -8.33
CA GLN A 133 -14.00 11.89 -9.19
C GLN A 133 -12.89 10.87 -9.00
N VAL A 134 -12.64 10.42 -7.76
CA VAL A 134 -11.53 9.50 -7.48
C VAL A 134 -11.96 8.04 -7.63
N THR A 135 -13.15 7.66 -7.15
CA THR A 135 -13.65 6.28 -7.27
C THR A 135 -13.62 5.74 -8.70
N PRO A 136 -14.03 6.47 -9.75
CA PRO A 136 -13.97 5.96 -11.12
C PRO A 136 -12.55 5.61 -11.59
N ILE A 137 -11.54 6.37 -11.14
CA ILE A 137 -10.13 6.10 -11.45
C ILE A 137 -9.68 4.84 -10.72
N ILE A 138 -10.04 4.71 -9.44
CA ILE A 138 -9.73 3.51 -8.65
C ILE A 138 -10.42 2.28 -9.24
N ASP A 139 -11.68 2.41 -9.68
CA ASP A 139 -12.45 1.33 -10.30
C ASP A 139 -11.80 0.83 -11.58
N LEU A 140 -11.31 1.75 -12.43
CA LEU A 140 -10.59 1.40 -13.64
C LEU A 140 -9.30 0.62 -13.31
N MET A 141 -8.52 1.10 -12.34
CA MET A 141 -7.29 0.45 -11.89
C MET A 141 -7.55 -0.89 -11.17
N ALA A 142 -8.71 -1.05 -10.54
CA ALA A 142 -9.10 -2.26 -9.83
C ALA A 142 -9.29 -3.47 -10.76
N ILE A 143 -9.55 -3.26 -12.06
CA ILE A 143 -9.72 -4.33 -13.04
C ILE A 143 -8.43 -5.16 -13.18
N SER A 144 -7.28 -4.50 -13.22
CA SER A 144 -5.98 -5.13 -13.42
C SER A 144 -5.17 -5.28 -12.13
N ASN A 145 -5.58 -4.61 -11.04
CA ASN A 145 -4.82 -4.59 -9.79
C ASN A 145 -5.67 -4.88 -8.55
N ALA A 146 -5.42 -6.03 -7.92
CA ALA A 146 -6.10 -6.47 -6.71
C ALA A 146 -5.91 -5.51 -5.50
N HIS A 147 -4.83 -4.71 -5.47
CA HIS A 147 -4.65 -3.69 -4.44
C HIS A 147 -5.62 -2.52 -4.62
N PHE A 148 -5.87 -2.10 -5.86
CA PHE A 148 -6.87 -1.07 -6.16
C PHE A 148 -8.29 -1.56 -5.88
N ALA A 149 -8.59 -2.84 -6.13
CA ALA A 149 -9.86 -3.44 -5.74
C ALA A 149 -10.09 -3.38 -4.21
N LYS A 150 -9.07 -3.72 -3.40
CA LYS A 150 -9.13 -3.60 -1.94
C LYS A 150 -9.26 -2.15 -1.47
N LEU A 151 -8.58 -1.22 -2.14
CA LEU A 151 -8.66 0.20 -1.84
C LEU A 151 -10.07 0.75 -2.12
N ARG A 152 -10.67 0.39 -3.26
CA ARG A 152 -12.06 0.71 -3.58
C ARG A 152 -13.00 0.24 -2.48
N ASP A 153 -12.92 -1.03 -2.11
CA ASP A 153 -13.80 -1.62 -1.10
C ASP A 153 -13.61 -0.93 0.28
N PHE A 154 -12.39 -0.52 0.61
CA PHE A 154 -12.11 0.26 1.82
C PHE A 154 -12.79 1.63 1.80
N ILE A 155 -12.68 2.36 0.68
CA ILE A 155 -13.26 3.70 0.51
C ILE A 155 -14.79 3.64 0.55
N THR A 156 -15.41 2.69 -0.14
CA THR A 156 -16.87 2.63 -0.28
C THR A 156 -17.59 2.06 0.96
N LEU A 157 -16.94 1.20 1.74
CA LEU A 157 -17.59 0.50 2.87
C LEU A 157 -17.25 1.06 4.26
N LYS A 158 -16.15 1.80 4.43
CA LYS A 158 -15.62 2.12 5.78
C LYS A 158 -15.22 3.57 6.01
N LEU A 159 -15.16 4.41 4.97
CA LEU A 159 -14.76 5.80 5.15
C LEU A 159 -15.98 6.67 5.53
N PRO A 160 -15.89 7.52 6.56
CA PRO A 160 -16.84 8.61 6.78
C PRO A 160 -16.89 9.57 5.57
N PRO A 161 -17.96 10.37 5.42
CA PRO A 161 -18.05 11.33 4.32
C PRO A 161 -16.92 12.38 4.36
N GLY A 162 -16.52 12.83 3.17
CA GLY A 162 -15.49 13.85 2.97
C GLY A 162 -14.25 13.33 2.25
N PHE A 163 -13.47 14.25 1.69
CA PHE A 163 -12.22 13.97 1.01
C PHE A 163 -11.06 13.91 2.03
N PRO A 164 -10.16 12.91 1.93
CA PRO A 164 -9.05 12.77 2.86
C PRO A 164 -7.92 13.75 2.54
N VAL A 165 -7.95 14.96 3.11
CA VAL A 165 -6.92 15.99 2.89
C VAL A 165 -5.57 15.66 3.54
N LYS A 166 -5.56 14.80 4.57
CA LYS A 166 -4.35 14.21 5.15
C LYS A 166 -4.61 12.79 5.64
N ILE A 167 -3.61 11.94 5.45
CA ILE A 167 -3.56 10.56 5.95
C ILE A 167 -2.21 10.38 6.64
N GLU A 168 -2.24 9.83 7.84
CA GLU A 168 -1.04 9.52 8.62
C GLU A 168 -1.08 8.06 9.06
N ILE A 169 -0.10 7.29 8.60
CA ILE A 169 0.04 5.86 8.90
C ILE A 169 1.38 5.66 9.62
N PRO A 170 1.36 5.26 10.90
CA PRO A 170 2.57 4.87 11.59
C PRO A 170 3.13 3.61 10.93
N LEU A 171 4.29 3.74 10.31
CA LEU A 171 5.01 2.63 9.72
C LEU A 171 5.85 1.93 10.80
N PHE A 172 6.45 2.71 11.71
CA PHE A 172 7.29 2.23 12.80
C PHE A 172 7.23 3.13 14.05
N HIS A 173 7.88 2.73 15.15
CA HIS A 173 7.94 3.51 16.40
C HIS A 173 8.39 4.96 16.22
N VAL A 174 9.20 5.22 15.19
CA VAL A 174 9.75 6.56 14.90
C VAL A 174 9.40 7.08 13.50
N LEU A 175 8.73 6.29 12.65
CA LEU A 175 8.42 6.67 11.27
C LEU A 175 6.92 6.67 11.00
N ASN A 176 6.43 7.78 10.44
CA ASN A 176 5.06 7.93 9.97
C ASN A 176 5.07 8.23 8.47
N ALA A 177 4.32 7.45 7.69
CA ALA A 177 3.95 7.84 6.34
C ALA A 177 2.88 8.93 6.45
N ARG A 178 3.16 10.10 5.85
CA ARG A 178 2.22 11.21 5.80
C ARG A 178 1.91 11.53 4.34
N ILE A 179 0.64 11.40 4.00
CA ILE A 179 0.11 11.79 2.70
C ILE A 179 -0.76 13.02 2.93
N THR A 180 -0.56 14.07 2.13
CA THR A 180 -1.33 15.30 2.19
C THR A 180 -1.74 15.71 0.78
N PHE A 181 -2.98 16.15 0.63
CA PHE A 181 -3.51 16.69 -0.62
C PHE A 181 -3.59 18.21 -0.46
N SER A 182 -2.86 18.93 -1.30
CA SER A 182 -2.73 20.39 -1.23
C SER A 182 -2.43 20.98 -2.60
N ASN A 183 -2.59 22.30 -2.74
CA ASN A 183 -2.29 23.03 -3.97
C ASN A 183 -2.96 22.44 -5.21
N LEU A 184 -4.25 22.13 -5.08
CA LEU A 184 -5.03 21.59 -6.19
C LEU A 184 -4.99 22.56 -7.37
N CYS A 185 -4.61 22.07 -8.55
CA CYS A 185 -4.50 22.86 -9.78
C CYS A 185 -3.53 24.07 -9.70
N GLY A 186 -2.67 24.16 -8.68
CA GLY A 186 -1.82 25.34 -8.50
C GLY A 186 -2.57 26.58 -7.95
N CYS A 187 -3.78 26.39 -7.40
CA CYS A 187 -4.62 27.49 -6.90
C CYS A 187 -4.08 28.14 -5.62
N ASP A 188 -3.39 27.36 -4.76
CA ASP A 188 -2.85 27.87 -3.49
C ASP A 188 -1.50 28.53 -3.71
N GLN A 189 -0.65 27.89 -4.52
CA GLN A 189 0.67 28.36 -4.91
C GLN A 189 0.87 28.17 -6.42
N PRO A 190 1.13 29.26 -7.16
CA PRO A 190 1.25 29.18 -8.62
C PRO A 190 2.43 28.28 -9.01
N LEU A 191 2.16 27.40 -9.98
CA LEU A 191 3.15 26.50 -10.57
C LEU A 191 3.46 26.99 -11.99
N GLY A 192 4.75 27.09 -12.34
CA GLY A 192 5.17 27.64 -13.65
C GLY A 192 4.58 26.92 -14.86
N SER A 193 4.30 25.62 -14.72
CA SER A 193 3.80 24.77 -15.79
C SER A 193 2.32 24.39 -15.66
N VAL A 194 1.56 25.03 -14.77
CA VAL A 194 0.11 24.82 -14.63
C VAL A 194 -0.60 26.16 -14.73
N ARG A 195 -1.51 26.29 -15.70
CA ARG A 195 -2.35 27.47 -15.90
C ARG A 195 -3.76 27.15 -15.48
N VAL A 196 -4.33 27.95 -14.58
CA VAL A 196 -5.74 27.82 -14.18
C VAL A 196 -6.59 28.64 -15.12
N ALA A 197 -7.43 27.99 -15.92
CA ALA A 197 -8.35 28.64 -16.83
C ALA A 197 -9.67 28.95 -16.09
N VAL A 198 -9.77 30.18 -15.58
CA VAL A 198 -10.98 30.80 -14.98
C VAL A 198 -11.46 30.18 -13.65
N ALA A 199 -11.92 31.04 -12.75
CA ALA A 199 -12.53 30.64 -11.48
C ALA A 199 -13.92 30.00 -11.73
N GLY A 200 -14.01 28.69 -11.63
CA GLY A 200 -15.27 27.96 -11.74
C GLY A 200 -15.07 26.45 -11.61
N TRP A 201 -16.00 25.79 -10.92
CA TRP A 201 -16.04 24.32 -10.79
C TRP A 201 -16.72 23.72 -12.03
N PRO A 202 -16.18 22.66 -12.66
CA PRO A 202 -14.91 21.97 -12.38
C PRO A 202 -13.70 22.81 -12.85
N PHE A 203 -12.65 22.89 -12.01
CA PHE A 203 -11.44 23.69 -12.30
C PHE A 203 -10.77 23.26 -13.61
N PRO A 204 -10.87 24.04 -14.69
CA PRO A 204 -10.14 23.75 -15.90
C PRO A 204 -8.70 24.19 -15.65
N CYS A 205 -7.80 23.25 -15.41
CA CYS A 205 -6.37 23.53 -15.36
C CYS A 205 -5.70 22.96 -16.62
N GLU A 206 -4.86 23.77 -17.24
CA GLU A 206 -4.03 23.39 -18.37
C GLU A 206 -2.62 23.12 -17.86
N VAL A 207 -2.16 21.90 -18.05
CA VAL A 207 -0.78 21.51 -17.74
C VAL A 207 0.03 21.65 -19.02
N GLU A 208 1.15 22.35 -18.94
CA GLU A 208 2.09 22.51 -20.06
C GLU A 208 2.58 21.13 -20.53
N ALA A 209 2.47 20.86 -21.84
CA ALA A 209 2.80 19.56 -22.40
C ALA A 209 4.27 19.14 -22.14
N GLY A 210 5.19 20.12 -22.04
CA GLY A 210 6.60 19.89 -21.75
C GLY A 210 6.86 19.22 -20.39
N VAL A 211 5.90 19.25 -19.44
CA VAL A 211 6.02 18.55 -18.15
C VAL A 211 6.04 17.03 -18.32
N PHE A 212 5.44 16.53 -19.40
CA PHE A 212 5.41 15.09 -19.70
C PHE A 212 6.57 14.65 -20.60
N GLU A 213 7.38 15.59 -21.08
CA GLU A 213 8.59 15.26 -21.85
C GLU A 213 9.70 14.82 -20.90
N VAL A 214 10.44 13.81 -21.35
CA VAL A 214 11.60 13.30 -20.62
C VAL A 214 12.67 14.40 -20.59
N PRO A 215 13.15 14.85 -19.42
CA PRO A 215 14.15 15.91 -19.34
C PRO A 215 15.45 15.55 -20.08
N ALA A 216 16.13 16.56 -20.63
CA ALA A 216 17.40 16.36 -21.31
C ALA A 216 18.43 15.71 -20.37
N GLY A 217 18.98 14.56 -20.79
CA GLY A 217 19.96 13.78 -20.01
C GLY A 217 19.39 12.52 -19.35
N TYR A 218 18.07 12.35 -19.32
CA TYR A 218 17.46 11.09 -18.92
C TYR A 218 17.51 10.08 -20.07
N THR A 219 17.85 8.82 -19.75
CA THR A 219 17.84 7.72 -20.71
C THR A 219 16.87 6.65 -20.24
N VAL A 220 16.10 6.08 -21.16
CA VAL A 220 15.16 5.01 -20.83
C VAL A 220 15.96 3.72 -20.65
N LEU A 221 16.14 3.30 -19.41
CA LEU A 221 16.64 1.97 -19.08
C LEU A 221 15.48 0.97 -19.16
N GLY A 222 15.65 -0.15 -19.88
CA GLY A 222 14.68 -1.26 -19.81
C GLY A 222 13.63 -1.35 -20.92
N ALA A 223 13.80 -0.71 -22.09
CA ALA A 223 12.92 -0.93 -23.25
C ALA A 223 12.90 -2.39 -23.77
N GLY A 224 13.75 -3.27 -23.24
CA GLY A 224 13.70 -4.71 -23.44
C GLY A 224 13.79 -5.44 -22.10
N ARG A 225 12.72 -6.17 -21.76
CA ARG A 225 12.55 -7.12 -20.65
C ARG A 225 11.93 -6.53 -19.38
N SER A 226 10.68 -6.94 -19.15
CA SER A 226 10.06 -7.07 -17.84
C SER A 226 10.89 -8.03 -16.97
N GLU A 227 11.80 -7.49 -16.18
CA GLU A 227 12.40 -8.16 -15.02
C GLU A 227 11.86 -7.48 -13.74
N PRO A 228 11.80 -8.19 -12.60
CA PRO A 228 11.15 -7.68 -11.39
C PRO A 228 12.00 -6.57 -10.76
N LEU A 229 11.63 -5.32 -11.03
CA LEU A 229 12.20 -4.06 -10.49
C LEU A 229 12.23 -3.92 -8.94
N ARG A 230 11.89 -4.97 -8.18
CA ARG A 230 11.67 -4.86 -6.73
C ARG A 230 12.96 -4.71 -5.92
N ASP A 231 14.07 -5.31 -6.35
CA ASP A 231 15.31 -5.28 -5.56
C ASP A 231 16.03 -3.92 -5.66
N GLU A 232 16.02 -3.28 -6.84
CA GLU A 232 16.73 -1.99 -7.03
C GLU A 232 16.06 -0.83 -6.28
N ASP A 233 14.73 -0.80 -6.24
CA ASP A 233 13.96 0.21 -5.49
C ASP A 233 14.17 0.08 -3.97
N ASP A 234 14.27 -1.16 -3.47
CA ASP A 234 14.52 -1.44 -2.05
C ASP A 234 15.94 -1.03 -1.64
N ASP A 235 16.94 -1.24 -2.52
CA ASP A 235 18.32 -0.79 -2.30
C ASP A 235 18.44 0.75 -2.28
N LEU A 236 17.75 1.43 -3.21
CA LEU A 236 17.74 2.89 -3.28
C LEU A 236 17.04 3.50 -2.05
N LEU A 237 15.93 2.90 -1.62
CA LEU A 237 15.22 3.30 -0.41
C LEU A 237 16.09 3.08 0.84
N GLN A 238 16.84 1.97 0.90
CA GLN A 238 17.77 1.69 1.99
C GLN A 238 18.90 2.71 2.06
N PHE A 239 19.46 3.12 0.91
CA PHE A 239 20.47 4.18 0.84
C PHE A 239 19.92 5.53 1.35
N ALA A 240 18.71 5.91 0.93
CA ALA A 240 18.09 7.16 1.37
C ALA A 240 17.85 7.21 2.89
N ILE A 241 17.47 6.09 3.51
CA ILE A 241 17.32 6.01 4.98
C ILE A 241 18.66 6.14 5.69
N GLN A 242 19.71 5.46 5.20
CA GLN A 242 21.04 5.57 5.79
C GLN A 242 21.55 7.01 5.76
N GLN A 243 21.37 7.69 4.62
CA GLN A 243 21.76 9.09 4.48
C GLN A 243 20.98 10.00 5.45
N SER A 244 19.66 9.81 5.54
CA SER A 244 18.81 10.60 6.46
C SER A 244 19.16 10.37 7.93
N LEU A 245 19.60 9.17 8.32
CA LEU A 245 20.02 8.86 9.69
C LEU A 245 21.41 9.45 10.01
N LEU A 246 22.31 9.49 9.03
CA LEU A 246 23.62 10.11 9.17
C LEU A 246 23.50 11.64 9.32
N ASP A 247 22.68 12.28 8.49
CA ASP A 247 22.43 13.74 8.57
C ASP A 247 21.78 14.14 9.90
N ALA A 248 20.88 13.31 10.45
CA ALA A 248 20.27 13.53 11.76
C ALA A 248 21.24 13.33 12.95
N GLY A 249 22.38 12.67 12.74
CA GLY A 249 23.41 12.42 13.74
C GLY A 249 24.52 13.47 13.79
N THR A 250 24.61 14.35 12.79
CA THR A 250 25.70 15.34 12.68
C THR A 250 25.40 16.72 13.28
N GLU A 251 24.18 16.98 13.77
CA GLU A 251 23.80 18.29 14.32
C GLU A 251 24.01 18.46 15.84
N THR A 252 24.57 17.47 16.55
CA THR A 252 24.73 17.53 18.02
C THR A 252 26.16 17.53 18.53
N ASP A 253 27.14 18.04 17.78
CA ASP A 253 28.48 18.24 18.36
C ASP A 253 29.19 19.50 17.83
N GLN A 254 28.76 20.66 18.32
CA GLN A 254 29.67 21.79 18.56
C GLN A 254 29.37 22.36 19.95
N VAL A 255 30.28 22.08 20.89
CA VAL A 255 30.42 22.75 22.18
C VAL A 255 31.22 24.04 21.98
#